data_AF-A0A0F9TEU7-F1
#
_entry.id   AF-A0A0F9TEU7-F1
#
_cell.length_a   1.000
_cell.length_b   1.000
_cell.length_c   1.000
_cell.angle_alpha   90.00
_cell.angle_beta   90.00
_cell.angle_gamma   90.00
#
_symmetry.space_group_name_H-M   'P 1'
#
loop_
_entity.id
_entity.type
_entity.pdbx_description
1 polymer ?
#
loop_
_entity_poly.entity_id
_entity_poly.type
_entity_poly.pdbx_seq_one_letter_code
_entity_poly.pdbx_strand_id
1 'polypeptide(L)'
;MSVVDNCILSFDICEDDNEKIIEVNFFFNSTVHQKPFVSVDADFLPTGWYGGCKMLETPLFIAAFNYFPEELFIDHLKTLNWKYPENVQLIIQRQEEDRFSIRGIV
;
A
#
# COMPACT_ATOMS: atom_id res chain seq x y z
N MET A 1 -4.77 19.68 -13.78
CA MET A 1 -4.28 19.84 -12.38
C MET A 1 -3.99 18.43 -11.84
N SER A 2 -2.95 18.23 -11.05
CA SER A 2 -2.68 16.93 -10.40
C SER A 2 -3.50 16.80 -9.12
N VAL A 3 -4.08 15.62 -8.89
CA VAL A 3 -4.79 15.26 -7.66
C VAL A 3 -4.00 14.17 -6.96
N VAL A 4 -3.36 14.49 -5.84
CA VAL A 4 -2.45 13.56 -5.15
C VAL A 4 -3.17 12.87 -4.01
N ASP A 5 -3.22 11.53 -4.10
CA ASP A 5 -3.74 10.66 -3.04
C ASP A 5 -2.56 9.90 -2.40
N ASN A 6 -2.35 10.10 -1.11
CA ASN A 6 -1.31 9.42 -0.34
C ASN A 6 -1.85 8.11 0.21
N CYS A 7 -1.18 7.00 -0.11
CA CYS A 7 -1.63 5.67 0.25
C CYS A 7 -0.55 4.93 1.04
N ILE A 8 -1.00 4.24 2.10
CA ILE A 8 -0.21 3.29 2.88
C ILE A 8 -0.99 1.98 2.88
N LEU A 9 -0.34 0.89 2.50
CA LEU A 9 -0.88 -0.46 2.57
C LEU A 9 -0.13 -1.22 3.67
N SER A 10 -0.88 -1.94 4.50
CA SER A 10 -0.34 -2.87 5.48
C SER A 10 -1.17 -4.16 5.47
N PHE A 11 -0.53 -5.27 5.82
CA PHE A 11 -1.16 -6.57 5.96
C PHE A 11 -0.41 -7.40 7.01
N ASP A 12 -0.91 -8.61 7.30
CA ASP A 12 -0.40 -9.45 8.37
C ASP A 12 1.06 -9.89 8.16
N ILE A 13 1.82 -9.93 9.24
CA ILE A 13 3.24 -10.35 9.25
C ILE A 13 3.46 -11.82 8.84
N CYS A 14 2.39 -12.63 8.82
CA CYS A 14 2.45 -14.03 8.42
C CYS A 14 2.33 -14.24 6.91
N GLU A 15 2.10 -13.18 6.13
CA GLU A 15 2.19 -13.23 4.67
C GLU A 15 3.65 -13.26 4.21
N ASP A 16 3.90 -13.72 2.98
CA ASP A 16 5.18 -13.45 2.32
C ASP A 16 5.12 -12.06 1.66
N ASP A 17 5.73 -11.07 2.30
CA ASP A 17 5.73 -9.69 1.87
C ASP A 17 6.15 -9.51 0.40
N ASN A 18 7.18 -10.25 -0.04
CA ASN A 18 7.75 -10.10 -1.37
C ASN A 18 6.84 -10.70 -2.45
N GLU A 19 6.27 -11.88 -2.20
CA GLU A 19 5.32 -12.49 -3.13
C GLU A 19 4.02 -11.68 -3.16
N LYS A 20 3.53 -11.26 -1.99
CA LYS A 20 2.21 -10.63 -1.89
C LYS A 20 2.20 -9.22 -2.46
N ILE A 21 3.28 -8.45 -2.28
CA ILE A 21 3.38 -7.13 -2.91
C ILE A 21 3.43 -7.20 -4.44
N ILE A 22 3.98 -8.27 -5.03
CA ILE A 22 3.96 -8.48 -6.48
C ILE A 22 2.53 -8.68 -6.98
N GLU A 23 1.73 -9.49 -6.29
CA GLU A 23 0.31 -9.70 -6.62
C GLU A 23 -0.52 -8.43 -6.47
N VAL A 24 -0.32 -7.69 -5.38
CA VAL A 24 -0.94 -6.37 -5.16
C VAL A 24 -0.60 -5.43 -6.31
N ASN A 25 0.70 -5.35 -6.64
CA ASN A 25 1.18 -4.41 -7.65
C ASN A 25 0.83 -4.81 -9.08
N PHE A 26 0.36 -6.04 -9.31
CA PHE A 26 -0.15 -6.47 -10.62
C PHE A 26 -1.29 -5.57 -11.12
N PHE A 27 -2.05 -4.94 -10.21
CA PHE A 27 -3.05 -3.94 -10.53
C PHE A 27 -2.51 -2.80 -11.42
N PHE A 28 -1.28 -2.34 -11.14
CA PHE A 28 -0.69 -1.20 -11.83
C PHE A 28 0.00 -1.56 -13.15
N ASN A 29 0.20 -2.84 -13.47
CA ASN A 29 0.87 -3.28 -14.70
C ASN A 29 0.16 -2.82 -15.98
N SER A 30 -1.15 -2.57 -15.92
CA SER A 30 -1.94 -2.07 -17.04
C SER A 30 -1.77 -0.56 -17.29
N THR A 31 -1.20 0.17 -16.31
CA THR A 31 -1.07 1.64 -16.31
C THR A 31 0.38 2.05 -16.57
N VAL A 32 0.65 2.54 -17.78
CA VAL A 32 2.00 2.91 -18.29
C VAL A 32 2.70 4.00 -17.45
N HIS A 33 2.02 4.67 -16.52
CA HIS A 33 2.54 5.85 -15.81
C HIS A 33 2.34 5.87 -14.28
N GLN A 34 1.95 4.74 -13.66
CA GLN A 34 1.82 4.69 -12.21
C GLN A 34 2.93 3.83 -11.61
N LYS A 35 3.78 4.44 -10.78
CA LYS A 35 4.69 3.67 -9.93
C LYS A 35 3.84 2.96 -8.87
N PRO A 36 4.09 1.66 -8.63
CA PRO A 36 3.28 0.87 -7.72
C PRO A 36 3.65 1.14 -6.24
N PHE A 37 3.04 0.41 -5.31
CA PHE A 37 3.43 0.45 -3.90
C PHE A 37 4.87 -0.06 -3.71
N VAL A 38 5.60 0.59 -2.81
CA VAL A 38 6.99 0.28 -2.46
C VAL A 38 7.08 -0.01 -0.98
N SER A 39 7.77 -1.10 -0.62
CA SER A 39 8.08 -1.41 0.78
C SER A 39 8.95 -0.31 1.40
N VAL A 40 8.65 0.09 2.64
CA VAL A 40 9.48 1.04 3.39
C VAL A 40 10.88 0.50 3.67
N ASP A 41 11.10 -0.81 3.57
CA ASP A 41 12.39 -1.48 3.74
C ASP A 41 13.05 -1.84 2.40
N ALA A 42 12.62 -1.28 1.28
CA ALA A 42 13.22 -1.54 -0.02
C ALA A 42 14.72 -1.14 -0.06
N ASP A 43 15.57 -1.99 -0.64
CA ASP A 43 17.04 -1.86 -0.64
C ASP A 43 17.58 -0.54 -1.22
N PHE A 44 16.81 0.13 -2.08
CA PHE A 44 17.20 1.42 -2.68
C PHE A 44 16.88 2.62 -1.78
N LEU A 45 16.14 2.42 -0.68
CA LEU A 45 15.90 3.42 0.36
C LEU A 45 17.00 3.34 1.42
N PRO A 46 17.32 4.44 2.12
CA PRO A 46 18.27 4.39 3.23
C PRO A 46 17.75 3.47 4.34
N THR A 47 18.58 2.59 4.88
CA THR A 47 18.17 1.71 5.99
C THR A 47 17.72 2.53 7.20
N GLY A 48 16.52 2.21 7.73
CA GLY A 48 15.99 2.91 8.91
C GLY A 48 15.76 4.40 8.68
N TRP A 49 15.38 4.80 7.46
CA TRP A 49 15.09 6.20 7.11
C TRP A 49 13.85 6.77 7.82
N TYR A 50 13.04 5.90 8.40
CA TYR A 50 11.95 6.23 9.31
C TYR A 50 12.46 6.45 10.75
N GLY A 51 11.74 7.27 11.51
CA GLY A 51 12.14 7.60 12.88
C GLY A 51 11.91 6.48 13.89
N GLY A 52 12.52 6.61 15.07
CA GLY A 52 12.40 5.65 16.17
C GLY A 52 13.76 5.13 16.66
N CYS A 53 13.74 4.10 17.51
CA CYS A 53 14.95 3.42 17.99
C CYS A 53 15.06 1.96 17.51
N LYS A 54 14.13 1.51 16.66
CA LYS A 54 14.02 0.13 16.14
C LYS A 54 13.48 0.13 14.71
N MET A 55 13.64 -1.01 14.04
CA MET A 55 13.01 -1.30 12.75
C MET A 55 11.51 -1.51 12.92
N LEU A 56 10.75 -1.31 11.85
CA LEU A 56 9.33 -1.63 11.83
C LEU A 56 9.16 -3.16 11.88
N GLU A 57 8.25 -3.64 12.73
CA GLU A 57 7.93 -5.06 12.88
C GLU A 57 6.61 -5.41 12.15
N THR A 58 6.31 -4.68 11.08
CA THR A 58 5.09 -4.87 10.28
C THR A 58 5.33 -4.51 8.81
N PRO A 59 4.75 -5.25 7.85
CA PRO A 59 4.79 -4.92 6.44
C PRO A 59 4.11 -3.57 6.21
N LEU A 60 4.86 -2.62 5.63
CA LEU A 60 4.36 -1.30 5.27
C LEU A 60 4.81 -0.93 3.87
N PHE A 61 3.85 -0.57 3.04
CA PHE A 61 4.08 -0.20 1.65
C PHE A 61 3.44 1.16 1.39
N ILE A 62 4.18 2.05 0.74
CA ILE A 62 3.75 3.44 0.53
C ILE A 62 3.74 3.79 -0.95
N ALA A 63 2.79 4.66 -1.33
CA ALA A 63 2.72 5.25 -2.66
C ALA A 63 1.96 6.57 -2.63
N ALA A 64 2.20 7.40 -3.65
CA ALA A 64 1.41 8.59 -3.94
C ALA A 64 0.95 8.49 -5.39
N PHE A 65 -0.37 8.56 -5.59
CA PHE A 65 -0.98 8.38 -6.90
C PHE A 65 -1.65 9.65 -7.37
N ASN A 66 -1.70 9.81 -8.69
CA ASN A 66 -2.54 10.82 -9.33
C ASN A 66 -3.89 10.18 -9.68
N TYR A 67 -4.99 10.64 -9.05
CA TYR A 67 -6.34 10.07 -9.20
C TYR A 67 -6.41 8.58 -8.83
N PHE A 68 -6.24 8.24 -7.55
CA PHE A 68 -6.21 6.83 -7.13
C PHE A 68 -7.59 6.16 -7.26
N PRO A 69 -7.71 5.05 -8.02
CA PRO A 69 -8.97 4.33 -8.19
C PRO A 69 -9.25 3.39 -7.00
N GLU A 70 -9.52 3.97 -5.82
CA GLU A 70 -9.68 3.26 -4.53
C GLU A 70 -10.60 2.03 -4.62
N GLU A 71 -11.82 2.19 -5.14
CA GLU A 71 -12.78 1.08 -5.20
C GLU A 71 -12.29 -0.09 -6.08
N LEU A 72 -11.73 0.21 -7.26
CA LEU A 72 -11.20 -0.82 -8.15
C LEU A 72 -9.98 -1.52 -7.53
N PHE A 73 -9.17 -0.78 -6.79
CA PHE A 73 -8.02 -1.34 -6.09
C PHE A 73 -8.46 -2.22 -4.91
N ILE A 74 -9.44 -1.80 -4.11
CA ILE A 74 -10.01 -2.62 -3.04
C ILE A 74 -10.64 -3.89 -3.61
N ASP A 75 -11.36 -3.80 -4.72
CA ASP A 75 -11.91 -4.97 -5.40
C ASP A 75 -10.80 -5.91 -5.89
N HIS A 76 -9.69 -5.38 -6.44
CA HIS A 76 -8.50 -6.19 -6.76
C HIS A 76 -7.95 -6.90 -5.52
N LEU A 77 -7.75 -6.19 -4.40
CA LEU A 77 -7.25 -6.78 -3.16
C LEU A 77 -8.16 -7.91 -2.67
N LYS A 78 -9.49 -7.76 -2.78
CA LYS A 78 -10.46 -8.81 -2.40
C LYS A 78 -10.35 -10.08 -3.24
N THR A 79 -9.75 -10.02 -4.43
CA THR A 79 -9.53 -11.22 -5.27
C THR A 79 -8.28 -12.01 -4.88
N LEU A 80 -7.37 -11.42 -4.11
CA LEU A 80 -6.12 -12.06 -3.72
C LEU A 80 -6.36 -13.06 -2.59
N ASN A 81 -5.54 -14.11 -2.56
CA ASN A 81 -5.62 -15.15 -1.54
C ASN A 81 -4.83 -14.72 -0.29
N TRP A 82 -5.49 -14.00 0.60
CA TRP A 82 -4.95 -13.60 1.90
C TRP A 82 -5.13 -14.72 2.93
N LYS A 83 -4.13 -14.91 3.80
CA LYS A 83 -4.22 -15.78 4.97
C LYS A 83 -5.09 -15.15 6.05
N TYR A 84 -4.97 -13.83 6.25
CA TYR A 84 -5.73 -13.03 7.22
C TYR A 84 -6.30 -11.77 6.55
N PRO A 85 -7.37 -11.89 5.74
CA PRO A 85 -7.92 -10.77 4.98
C PRO A 85 -8.39 -9.59 5.85
N GLU A 86 -8.81 -9.86 7.09
CA GLU A 86 -9.20 -8.84 8.07
C GLU A 86 -8.04 -7.92 8.50
N ASN A 87 -6.80 -8.35 8.31
CA ASN A 87 -5.60 -7.58 8.66
C ASN A 87 -5.09 -6.72 7.49
N VAL A 88 -5.70 -6.84 6.30
CA VAL A 88 -5.34 -6.01 5.14
C VAL A 88 -5.98 -4.63 5.30
N GLN A 89 -5.14 -3.61 5.36
CA GLN A 89 -5.55 -2.23 5.57
C GLN A 89 -4.95 -1.32 4.50
N LEU A 90 -5.84 -0.60 3.80
CA LEU A 90 -5.48 0.54 2.99
C LEU A 90 -5.78 1.81 3.78
N ILE A 91 -4.75 2.60 4.06
CA ILE A 91 -4.82 3.89 4.74
C ILE A 91 -4.60 4.96 3.67
N ILE A 92 -5.58 5.83 3.46
CA ILE A 92 -5.57 6.81 2.38
C ILE A 92 -5.87 8.22 2.91
N GLN A 93 -5.12 9.20 2.41
CA GLN A 93 -5.44 10.62 2.55
C GLN A 93 -5.60 11.22 1.15
N ARG A 94 -6.81 11.69 0.83
CA ARG A 94 -7.09 12.39 -0.43
C ARG A 94 -6.55 13.83 -0.40
N GLN A 95 -6.36 14.44 -1.56
CA GLN A 95 -5.74 15.77 -1.70
C GLN A 95 -6.36 16.87 -0.81
N GLU A 96 -7.68 16.86 -0.63
CA GLU A 96 -8.42 17.88 0.13
C GLU A 96 -8.85 17.38 1.52
N GLU A 97 -8.40 16.19 1.93
CA GLU A 97 -8.72 15.63 3.24
C GLU A 97 -7.64 15.98 4.29
N ASP A 98 -8.11 16.45 5.44
CA ASP A 98 -7.22 16.80 6.57
C ASP A 98 -6.67 15.57 7.31
N ARG A 99 -7.21 14.38 7.05
CA ARG A 99 -6.92 13.16 7.82
C ARG A 99 -6.86 11.93 6.93
N PHE A 100 -6.06 10.97 7.35
CA PHE A 100 -6.12 9.62 6.80
C PHE A 100 -7.44 8.95 7.19
N SER A 101 -7.95 8.16 6.27
CA SER A 101 -9.04 7.22 6.49
C SER A 101 -8.55 5.79 6.24
N ILE A 102 -9.16 4.82 6.91
CA ILE A 102 -8.76 3.41 6.84
C ILE A 102 -9.86 2.64 6.10
N ARG A 103 -9.46 1.73 5.22
CA ARG A 103 -10.32 0.79 4.50
C ARG A 103 -9.80 -0.62 4.73
N GLY A 104 -10.67 -1.50 5.21
CA GLY A 104 -10.45 -2.94 5.18
C GLY A 104 -11.00 -3.54 3.88
N ILE A 105 -10.65 -4.79 3.62
CA ILE A 105 -11.17 -5.55 2.47
C ILE A 105 -12.31 -6.52 2.85
N VAL A 106 -12.61 -6.65 4.16
CA VAL A 106 -13.66 -7.50 4.76
C VAL A 106 -14.70 -6.64 5.45
#